data_AF-A0A7R9YVG2-F1
#
_entry.id   AF-A0A7R9YVG2-F1
#
_cell.length_a   1.000
_cell.length_b   1.000
_cell.length_c   1.000
_cell.angle_alpha   90.00
_cell.angle_beta   90.00
_cell.angle_gamma   90.00
#
_symmetry.space_group_name_H-M   'P 1'
#
loop_
_entity.id
_entity.type
_entity.pdbx_description
1 polymer ?
#
loop_
_entity_poly.entity_id
_entity_poly.type
_entity_poly.pdbx_seq_one_letter_code
_entity_poly.pdbx_strand_id
1 'polypeptide(L)'
;QKQCLLSDDGIANFLLQNMSITKGSSLYVSSGNPRASFPSLCGTFNCLFKDDFDLEKYAGFLVTPKKVTFHGYLDYLVASKGQMFIGNVYSSFSRTLSWTFQVTGRQS
;
A
#
# COMPACT_ATOMS: atom_id res chain seq x y z
N GLN A 1 6.98 21.63 12.58
CA GLN A 1 6.68 20.91 11.31
C GLN A 1 5.36 20.17 11.52
N LYS A 2 4.35 20.37 10.65
CA LYS A 2 3.06 19.66 10.79
C LYS A 2 3.26 18.18 10.45
N GLN A 3 2.90 17.30 11.37
CA GLN A 3 3.00 15.85 11.22
C GLN A 3 1.98 15.41 10.17
N CYS A 4 2.45 15.10 8.95
CA CYS A 4 1.61 14.76 7.80
C CYS A 4 1.40 13.24 7.66
N LEU A 5 1.29 12.53 8.79
CA LEU A 5 1.18 11.08 8.84
C LEU A 5 0.14 10.71 9.90
N LEU A 6 -0.82 9.88 9.52
CA LEU A 6 -1.72 9.23 10.48
C LEU A 6 -0.95 8.12 11.20
N SER A 7 -1.23 7.94 12.50
CA SER A 7 -0.80 6.75 13.24
C SER A 7 -1.52 5.50 12.69
N ASP A 8 -1.03 4.32 13.04
CA ASP A 8 -1.68 3.04 12.70
C ASP A 8 -3.18 3.02 13.06
N ASP A 9 -3.52 3.38 14.30
CA ASP A 9 -4.92 3.55 14.74
C ASP A 9 -5.67 4.63 13.94
N GLY A 10 -4.99 5.72 13.61
CA GLY A 10 -5.54 6.81 12.82
C GLY A 10 -5.89 6.37 11.39
N ILE A 11 -5.05 5.55 10.78
CA ILE A 11 -5.31 4.96 9.46
C ILE A 11 -6.52 4.02 9.55
N ALA A 12 -6.54 3.11 10.52
CA ALA A 12 -7.64 2.15 10.68
C ALA A 12 -8.99 2.88 10.87
N ASN A 13 -9.03 3.89 11.74
CA ASN A 13 -10.24 4.68 11.97
C ASN A 13 -10.67 5.47 10.74
N PHE A 14 -9.73 6.08 10.02
CA PHE A 14 -10.04 6.80 8.78
C PHE A 14 -10.69 5.88 7.75
N LEU A 15 -10.18 4.65 7.57
CA LEU A 15 -10.74 3.68 6.63
C LEU A 15 -12.16 3.25 7.02
N LEU A 16 -12.41 2.99 8.31
CA LEU A 16 -13.72 2.58 8.79
C LEU A 16 -14.76 3.72 8.73
N GLN A 17 -14.40 4.90 9.21
CA GLN A 17 -15.35 5.98 9.47
C GLN A 17 -15.51 6.93 8.30
N ASN A 18 -14.41 7.30 7.64
CA ASN A 18 -14.43 8.29 6.57
C ASN A 18 -14.62 7.64 5.20
N MET A 19 -14.00 6.47 5.00
CA MET A 19 -14.07 5.75 3.72
C MET A 19 -15.14 4.64 3.72
N SER A 20 -15.75 4.35 4.88
CA SER A 20 -16.77 3.30 5.04
C SER A 20 -16.30 1.92 4.58
N ILE A 21 -14.99 1.63 4.66
CA ILE A 21 -14.45 0.31 4.32
C ILE A 21 -14.87 -0.67 5.41
N THR A 22 -15.40 -1.82 5.00
CA THR A 22 -15.89 -2.83 5.95
C THR A 22 -14.72 -3.49 6.67
N LYS A 23 -14.85 -3.72 7.99
CA LYS A 23 -13.91 -4.51 8.78
C LYS A 23 -13.70 -5.89 8.14
N GLY A 24 -12.45 -6.37 8.11
CA GLY A 24 -12.10 -7.63 7.45
C GLY A 24 -11.95 -7.54 5.93
N SER A 25 -12.13 -6.36 5.32
CA SER A 25 -11.76 -6.17 3.91
C SER A 25 -10.27 -6.45 3.69
N SER A 26 -9.92 -6.89 2.49
CA SER A 26 -8.52 -7.11 2.11
C SER A 26 -7.85 -5.77 1.82
N LEU A 27 -6.70 -5.53 2.43
CA LEU A 27 -5.90 -4.32 2.22
C LEU A 27 -4.49 -4.70 1.80
N TYR A 28 -4.02 -4.14 0.69
CA TYR A 28 -2.59 -4.17 0.37
C TYR A 28 -1.91 -2.95 0.97
N VAL A 29 -0.87 -3.15 1.78
CA VAL A 29 -0.13 -2.09 2.48
C VAL A 29 1.26 -1.94 1.85
N SER A 30 1.40 -0.93 1.00
CA SER A 30 2.69 -0.49 0.47
C SER A 30 3.33 0.51 1.44
N SER A 31 4.25 0.03 2.29
CA SER A 31 4.93 0.85 3.30
C SER A 31 6.45 0.62 3.32
N GLY A 32 7.18 1.65 3.75
CA GLY A 32 8.59 1.53 4.14
C GLY A 32 8.80 0.90 5.52
N ASN A 33 7.75 0.86 6.35
CA ASN A 33 7.77 0.22 7.66
C ASN A 33 7.34 -1.26 7.56
N PRO A 34 7.85 -2.14 8.44
CA PRO A 34 7.45 -3.54 8.48
C PRO A 34 6.01 -3.72 8.97
N ARG A 35 5.40 -4.88 8.68
CA ARG A 35 4.05 -5.26 9.14
C ARG A 35 3.84 -5.04 10.64
N ALA A 36 4.85 -5.32 11.46
CA ALA A 36 4.79 -5.16 12.91
C ALA A 36 4.52 -3.71 13.36
N SER A 37 4.69 -2.73 12.48
CA SER A 37 4.34 -1.33 12.72
C SER A 37 2.84 -1.02 12.52
N PHE A 38 2.04 -1.99 12.08
CA PHE A 38 0.62 -1.83 11.75
C PHE A 38 -0.32 -2.81 12.49
N PRO A 39 -0.17 -3.02 13.82
CA PRO A 39 -0.96 -4.03 14.54
C PRO A 39 -2.48 -3.74 14.55
N SER A 40 -2.90 -2.49 14.66
CA SER A 40 -4.29 -2.07 14.70
C SER A 40 -4.95 -2.17 13.33
N LEU A 41 -4.27 -1.67 12.29
CA LEU A 41 -4.73 -1.80 10.91
C LEU A 41 -4.89 -3.27 10.53
N CYS A 42 -3.90 -4.11 10.83
CA CYS A 42 -3.93 -5.53 10.46
C CYS A 42 -4.68 -6.44 11.43
N GLY A 43 -5.06 -5.93 12.61
CA GLY A 43 -6.09 -6.54 13.46
C GLY A 43 -7.51 -6.21 13.01
N THR A 44 -7.68 -5.13 12.24
CA THR A 44 -8.98 -4.67 11.73
C THR A 44 -9.27 -5.20 10.32
N PHE A 45 -8.24 -5.29 9.48
CA PHE A 45 -8.34 -5.65 8.07
C PHE A 45 -7.42 -6.83 7.73
N ASN A 46 -7.73 -7.52 6.65
CA ASN A 46 -6.88 -8.60 6.12
C ASN A 46 -5.73 -7.99 5.32
N CYS A 47 -4.63 -7.66 6.02
CA CYS A 47 -3.47 -7.02 5.41
C CYS A 47 -2.61 -7.98 4.59
N LEU A 48 -2.24 -7.54 3.40
CA LEU A 48 -1.19 -8.09 2.55
C LEU A 48 -0.06 -7.08 2.41
N PHE A 49 1.17 -7.56 2.41
CA PHE A 49 2.41 -6.80 2.25
C PHE A 49 3.24 -7.44 1.15
N LYS A 50 4.20 -6.69 0.61
CA LYS A 50 5.16 -7.20 -0.38
C LYS A 50 5.90 -8.48 0.07
N ASP A 51 6.08 -8.68 1.37
CA ASP A 51 6.77 -9.84 1.92
C ASP A 51 5.92 -11.13 1.93
N ASP A 52 4.59 -11.02 1.71
CA ASP A 52 3.72 -12.20 1.54
C ASP A 52 3.82 -12.81 0.14
N PHE A 53 4.53 -12.14 -0.77
CA PHE A 53 4.79 -12.64 -2.11
C PHE A 53 6.13 -13.36 -2.10
N ASP A 54 6.15 -14.59 -2.61
CA ASP A 54 7.39 -15.34 -2.82
C ASP A 54 8.19 -14.71 -3.97
N LEU A 55 8.98 -13.69 -3.63
CA LEU A 55 9.78 -12.93 -4.58
C LEU A 55 11.00 -13.70 -5.05
N GLU A 56 11.44 -14.72 -4.32
CA GLU A 56 12.56 -15.58 -4.75
C GLU A 56 12.18 -16.38 -5.99
N LYS A 57 10.91 -16.79 -6.12
CA LYS A 57 10.37 -17.38 -7.35
C LYS A 57 10.45 -16.45 -8.57
N TYR A 58 10.44 -15.14 -8.36
CA TYR A 58 10.54 -14.13 -9.42
C TYR A 58 11.95 -13.49 -9.53
N ALA A 59 12.87 -13.85 -8.63
CA ALA A 59 14.23 -13.31 -8.57
C ALA A 59 15.08 -13.70 -9.78
N GLY A 60 14.69 -14.74 -10.53
CA GLY A 60 15.33 -15.12 -11.80
C GLY A 60 15.24 -14.04 -12.90
N PHE A 61 14.32 -13.07 -12.77
CA PHE A 61 14.23 -11.91 -13.68
C PHE A 61 15.11 -10.74 -13.25
N LEU A 62 15.74 -10.80 -12.07
CA LEU A 62 16.50 -9.70 -11.48
C LEU A 62 17.99 -9.88 -11.73
N VAL A 63 18.44 -9.56 -12.94
CA VAL A 63 19.84 -9.22 -13.18
C VAL A 63 20.08 -7.87 -12.46
N THR A 64 20.71 -7.92 -11.29
CA THR A 64 20.96 -6.80 -10.34
C THR A 64 21.33 -5.45 -10.99
N PRO A 65 21.02 -4.28 -10.38
CA PRO A 65 21.14 -4.03 -8.94
C PRO A 65 19.94 -3.34 -8.26
N LYS A 66 19.80 -3.63 -6.96
CA LYS A 66 18.94 -3.01 -5.93
C LYS A 66 17.53 -3.61 -5.79
N LYS A 67 17.44 -4.60 -4.89
CA LYS A 67 16.18 -5.15 -4.32
C LYS A 67 15.14 -4.07 -4.02
N VAL A 68 15.57 -2.89 -3.53
CA VAL A 68 14.72 -1.73 -3.23
C VAL A 68 13.88 -1.27 -4.42
N THR A 69 14.46 -1.21 -5.62
CA THR A 69 13.75 -0.77 -6.84
C THR A 69 12.69 -1.79 -7.24
N PHE A 70 12.98 -3.09 -7.08
CA PHE A 70 12.04 -4.16 -7.38
C PHE A 70 10.85 -4.20 -6.43
N HIS A 71 11.10 -4.09 -5.12
CA HIS A 71 10.02 -4.03 -4.13
C HIS A 71 9.10 -2.83 -4.38
N GLY A 72 9.66 -1.66 -4.72
CA GLY A 72 8.86 -0.49 -5.09
C GLY A 72 8.03 -0.70 -6.36
N TYR A 73 8.55 -1.44 -7.34
CA TYR A 73 7.80 -1.78 -8.55
C TYR A 73 6.70 -2.79 -8.29
N LEU A 74 6.94 -3.81 -7.45
CA LEU A 74 5.92 -4.74 -6.98
C LEU A 74 4.82 -3.99 -6.22
N ASP A 75 5.20 -3.13 -5.27
CA ASP A 75 4.27 -2.29 -4.52
C ASP A 75 3.38 -1.49 -5.49
N TYR A 76 3.97 -0.90 -6.53
CA TYR A 76 3.23 -0.18 -7.58
C TYR A 76 2.29 -1.10 -8.37
N LEU A 77 2.77 -2.26 -8.83
CA LEU A 77 1.98 -3.21 -9.62
C LEU A 77 0.77 -3.71 -8.85
N VAL A 78 0.95 -4.19 -7.62
CA VAL A 78 -0.14 -4.70 -6.79
C VAL A 78 -1.13 -3.58 -6.46
N ALA A 79 -0.63 -2.42 -6.01
CA ALA A 79 -1.48 -1.28 -5.69
C ALA A 79 -2.30 -0.79 -6.91
N SER A 80 -1.71 -0.77 -8.11
CA SER A 80 -2.40 -0.38 -9.36
C SER A 80 -3.58 -1.27 -9.73
N LYS A 81 -3.62 -2.51 -9.20
CA LYS A 81 -4.71 -3.47 -9.47
C LYS A 81 -5.83 -3.40 -8.44
N GLY A 82 -5.65 -2.69 -7.34
CA GLY A 82 -6.69 -2.48 -6.32
C GLY A 82 -7.97 -1.86 -6.90
N GLN A 83 -9.09 -2.11 -6.23
CA GLN A 83 -10.38 -1.48 -6.57
C GLN A 83 -10.40 0.01 -6.22
N MET A 84 -9.71 0.35 -5.12
CA MET A 84 -9.54 1.70 -4.61
C MET A 84 -8.10 1.88 -4.19
N PHE A 85 -7.58 3.10 -4.35
CA PHE A 85 -6.28 3.50 -3.84
C PHE A 85 -6.44 4.60 -2.80
N ILE A 86 -5.68 4.51 -1.70
CA ILE A 86 -5.61 5.56 -0.68
C ILE A 86 -4.12 5.81 -0.42
N GLY A 87 -3.67 7.04 -0.66
CA GLY A 87 -2.26 7.38 -0.68
C GLY A 87 -1.90 8.59 0.16
N ASN A 88 -0.60 8.76 0.45
CA ASN A 88 -0.08 9.96 1.06
C ASN A 88 0.13 11.05 -0.01
N VAL A 89 -0.60 12.17 0.08
CA VAL A 89 -0.53 13.28 -0.88
C VAL A 89 0.88 13.85 -1.09
N TYR A 90 1.75 13.73 -0.09
CA TYR A 90 3.13 14.22 -0.15
C TYR A 90 4.11 13.21 -0.77
N SER A 91 3.68 11.97 -1.02
CA SER A 91 4.51 10.93 -1.63
C SER A 91 4.44 10.99 -3.16
N SER A 92 5.59 11.12 -3.81
CA SER A 92 5.68 11.03 -5.28
C SER A 92 5.17 9.69 -5.81
N PHE A 93 5.43 8.60 -5.06
CA PHE A 93 4.89 7.27 -5.35
C PHE A 93 3.36 7.26 -5.36
N SER A 94 2.74 7.86 -4.34
CA SER A 94 1.27 7.94 -4.27
C SER A 94 0.68 8.84 -5.35
N ARG A 95 1.36 9.93 -5.73
CA ARG A 95 0.94 10.74 -6.87
C ARG A 95 0.91 9.92 -8.16
N THR A 96 1.97 9.16 -8.46
CA THR A 96 2.01 8.30 -9.66
C THR A 96 0.88 7.26 -9.68
N LEU A 97 0.56 6.65 -8.54
CA LEU A 97 -0.57 5.73 -8.45
C LEU A 97 -1.93 6.43 -8.63
N SER A 98 -2.12 7.61 -8.04
CA SER A 98 -3.34 8.39 -8.25
C SER A 98 -3.57 8.71 -9.73
N TRP A 99 -2.53 9.14 -10.46
CA TRP A 99 -2.60 9.31 -11.93
C TRP A 99 -3.00 8.02 -12.65
N THR A 100 -2.49 6.87 -12.20
CA THR A 100 -2.81 5.57 -12.80
C THR A 100 -4.29 5.21 -12.60
N PHE A 101 -4.83 5.45 -11.41
CA PHE A 101 -6.25 5.23 -11.12
C PHE A 101 -7.16 6.17 -11.91
N GLN A 102 -6.80 7.46 -12.01
CA GLN A 102 -7.53 8.44 -12.81
C GLN A 102 -7.60 8.04 -14.29
N VAL A 103 -6.47 7.65 -14.89
CA VAL A 103 -6.42 7.24 -16.31
C VAL A 103 -7.17 5.93 -16.57
N THR A 104 -7.23 5.04 -15.58
CA THR A 104 -7.95 3.76 -15.69
C THR A 104 -9.42 3.83 -15.27
N GLY A 105 -9.93 5.01 -14.90
CA GLY A 105 -11.32 5.23 -14.48
C GLY A 105 -11.66 4.61 -13.12
N ARG A 106 -10.66 4.38 -12.26
CA ARG A 106 -10.81 3.77 -10.94
C ARG A 106 -10.76 4.83 -9.84
N GLN A 107 -11.37 4.53 -8.69
CA GLN A 107 -11.45 5.46 -7.56
C GLN A 107 -10.09 5.60 -6.85
N SER A 108 -9.63 6.84 -6.65
CA SER A 108 -8.40 7.20 -5.92
C SER A 108 -8.64 8.29 -4.89
#